data_AF-A0A6P3FRU5-F1
#
_entry.id   AF-A0A6P3FRU5-F1
#
_cell.length_a   1.000
_cell.length_b   1.000
_cell.length_c   1.000
_cell.angle_alpha   90.00
_cell.angle_beta   90.00
_cell.angle_gamma   90.00
#
_symmetry.space_group_name_H-M   'P 1'
#
loop_
_entity.id
_entity.type
_entity.pdbx_description
1 polymer ?
#
loop_
_entity_poly.entity_id
_entity_poly.type
_entity_poly.pdbx_seq_one_letter_code
_entity_poly.pdbx_strand_id
1 'polypeptide(L)'
;MAPARCLLLLLLPLLRVLAGTSQPPLLEPCELDDEDIRCACNFLDPEPDWSSALQCTVAVDVEIRAGGRSLEQFLKRVDLQADPRQYVDLVKALRVRRLTVGAAQVPAPLLFGLLRVLAYSRLKELTLEDLEVTGAPPPMPLGATGLGISTLRLRNVSWAAGGAWLAQMQRWLKPSLLKVLNIAQANSLVLACEQVLSFPALTTLDLSDNPGLGERGLVGVLCPHKFSALQNLVLRNAGMETPNGVCAGLVTAGVQPHSLDLSHNSLRATPNIGDPQCIWPSTLNSLNLSFAGLEQVPQGLPAKLNVLDLSCNKLKRAPRLDELPKVGNLSLQGNPYLLAEASFLQENAMNSEPGMALACARSHLAVGVSGTLAVLQGVRGFA
;
A
#
# COMPACT_ATOMS: atom_id res chain seq x y z
N MET A 1 17.95 24.65 39.76
CA MET A 1 17.46 23.44 40.46
C MET A 1 15.93 23.52 40.48
N ALA A 2 15.27 22.49 39.91
CA ALA A 2 13.84 22.35 39.59
C ALA A 2 13.27 23.27 38.49
N PRO A 3 13.05 22.71 37.29
CA PRO A 3 11.70 22.46 36.81
C PRO A 3 11.57 21.01 36.31
N ALA A 4 11.77 20.04 37.20
CA ALA A 4 11.61 18.61 36.91
C ALA A 4 10.19 18.09 37.24
N ARG A 5 9.21 18.98 37.48
CA ARG A 5 7.89 18.61 38.02
C ARG A 5 6.73 18.64 37.03
N CYS A 6 6.92 19.11 35.79
CA CYS A 6 5.83 19.17 34.81
C CYS A 6 5.77 17.98 33.82
N LEU A 7 6.86 17.26 33.56
CA LEU A 7 6.82 16.07 32.69
C LEU A 7 6.56 14.76 33.45
N LEU A 8 6.73 14.77 34.78
CA LEU A 8 6.27 13.68 35.64
C LEU A 8 4.73 13.62 35.73
N LEU A 9 4.01 14.67 35.28
CA LEU A 9 2.54 14.72 35.23
C LEU A 9 1.92 13.84 34.13
N LEU A 10 2.71 13.28 33.21
CA LEU A 10 2.29 12.20 32.29
C LEU A 10 2.66 10.80 32.80
N LEU A 11 3.32 10.71 33.97
CA LEU A 11 3.68 9.45 34.67
C LEU A 11 3.13 9.40 36.12
N LEU A 12 2.26 10.34 36.52
CA LEU A 12 1.70 10.48 37.87
C LEU A 12 0.25 10.02 38.13
N PRO A 13 -0.56 9.45 37.20
CA PRO A 13 -1.79 8.79 37.62
C PRO A 13 -1.54 7.41 38.27
N LEU A 14 -0.30 6.90 38.23
CA LEU A 14 0.11 5.58 38.74
C LEU A 14 0.06 5.38 40.27
N LEU A 15 -0.47 6.31 41.07
CA LEU A 15 -0.54 6.14 42.54
C LEU A 15 -1.88 6.52 43.19
N ARG A 16 -2.96 6.75 42.44
CA ARG A 16 -4.28 7.04 43.04
C ARG A 16 -5.47 6.44 42.28
N VAL A 17 -5.56 5.12 42.16
CA VAL A 17 -6.87 4.41 42.18
C VAL A 17 -6.68 3.01 42.76
N LEU A 18 -6.36 2.96 44.06
CA LEU A 18 -6.77 1.86 44.94
C LEU A 18 -8.02 2.35 45.67
N ALA A 19 -9.15 2.39 44.97
CA ALA A 19 -10.49 2.54 45.55
C ALA A 19 -11.50 2.25 44.44
N GLY A 20 -12.36 1.25 44.67
CA GLY A 20 -13.16 0.61 43.64
C GLY A 20 -14.22 1.48 42.98
N THR A 21 -14.73 0.97 41.86
CA THR A 21 -16.10 0.44 41.77
C THR A 21 -16.15 -0.48 40.56
N SER A 22 -16.87 -1.59 40.72
CA SER A 22 -17.18 -2.58 39.69
C SER A 22 -17.74 -1.95 38.42
N GLN A 23 -17.00 -2.01 37.31
CA GLN A 23 -17.53 -1.90 35.97
C GLN A 23 -17.08 -3.10 35.14
N PRO A 24 -17.89 -3.55 34.16
CA PRO A 24 -17.64 -4.75 33.37
C PRO A 24 -16.34 -4.60 32.58
N PRO A 25 -15.70 -5.68 32.12
CA PRO A 25 -14.35 -5.62 31.55
C PRO A 25 -14.40 -4.76 30.29
N LEU A 26 -13.93 -3.52 30.40
CA LEU A 26 -13.51 -2.74 29.25
C LEU A 26 -12.37 -3.53 28.63
N LEU A 27 -12.54 -3.98 27.39
CA LEU A 27 -11.44 -4.52 26.60
C LEU A 27 -10.32 -3.48 26.65
N GLU A 28 -9.14 -3.88 27.11
CA GLU A 28 -7.99 -2.97 27.13
C GLU A 28 -7.76 -2.48 25.70
N PRO A 29 -7.52 -1.17 25.47
CA PRO A 29 -7.39 -0.64 24.13
C PRO A 29 -6.29 -1.30 23.29
N CYS A 30 -5.31 -1.92 23.94
CA CYS A 30 -4.20 -2.62 23.28
C CYS A 30 -4.17 -4.08 23.69
N GLU A 31 -4.00 -4.95 22.71
CA GLU A 31 -3.85 -6.39 22.90
C GLU A 31 -2.49 -6.81 22.36
N LEU A 32 -1.68 -7.43 23.21
CA LEU A 32 -0.41 -8.06 22.85
C LEU A 32 -0.66 -9.56 22.65
N ASP A 33 -0.15 -10.12 21.55
CA ASP A 33 -0.26 -11.55 21.30
C ASP A 33 0.59 -12.38 22.28
N ASP A 34 0.24 -13.65 22.44
CA ASP A 34 0.88 -14.56 23.41
C ASP A 34 2.39 -14.77 23.16
N GLU A 35 2.87 -14.45 21.96
CA GLU A 35 4.28 -14.57 21.57
C GLU A 35 5.07 -13.25 21.72
N ASP A 36 4.44 -12.17 22.19
CA ASP A 36 4.99 -10.81 22.27
C ASP A 36 5.54 -10.30 20.91
N ILE A 37 4.97 -10.75 19.80
CA ILE A 37 5.37 -10.40 18.43
C ILE A 37 4.53 -9.26 17.90
N ARG A 38 3.20 -9.33 18.03
CA ARG A 38 2.22 -8.39 17.49
C ARG A 38 1.42 -7.73 18.61
N CYS A 39 1.39 -6.41 18.57
CA CYS A 39 0.51 -5.62 19.43
C CYS A 39 -0.45 -4.81 18.58
N ALA A 40 -1.75 -4.91 18.85
CA ALA A 40 -2.78 -4.15 18.17
C ALA A 40 -3.51 -3.24 19.17
N CYS A 41 -3.47 -1.94 18.92
CA CYS A 41 -4.17 -0.93 19.70
C CYS A 41 -5.32 -0.35 18.88
N ASN A 42 -6.53 -0.38 19.45
CA ASN A 42 -7.72 0.23 18.89
C ASN A 42 -8.35 1.21 19.88
N PHE A 43 -8.08 2.50 19.66
CA PHE A 43 -8.57 3.59 20.49
C PHE A 43 -9.92 4.08 19.95
N LEU A 44 -10.98 3.30 20.15
CA LEU A 44 -12.36 3.65 19.75
C LEU A 44 -13.09 4.50 20.79
N ASP A 45 -12.76 4.33 22.08
CA ASP A 45 -13.47 5.02 23.16
C ASP A 45 -13.39 6.55 23.06
N PRO A 46 -14.42 7.31 23.48
CA PRO A 46 -14.40 8.78 23.42
C PRO A 46 -13.17 9.40 24.11
N GLU A 47 -12.80 8.86 25.28
CA GLU A 47 -11.60 9.21 26.04
C GLU A 47 -10.75 7.95 26.25
N PRO A 48 -9.98 7.52 25.23
CA PRO A 48 -9.27 6.27 25.29
C PRO A 48 -8.03 6.38 26.19
N ASP A 49 -7.71 5.30 26.88
CA ASP A 49 -6.49 5.20 27.66
C ASP A 49 -5.29 4.93 26.74
N TRP A 50 -4.61 6.00 26.34
CA TRP A 50 -3.39 5.92 25.53
C TRP A 50 -2.22 5.25 26.27
N SER A 51 -2.28 5.11 27.60
CA SER A 51 -1.20 4.50 28.37
C SER A 51 -1.09 3.00 28.13
N SER A 52 -2.15 2.33 27.70
CA SER A 52 -2.15 0.92 27.28
C SER A 52 -1.16 0.64 26.14
N ALA A 53 -0.81 1.66 25.33
CA ALA A 53 0.21 1.53 24.28
C ALA A 53 1.60 1.15 24.81
N LEU A 54 1.88 1.36 26.11
CA LEU A 54 3.14 0.96 26.74
C LEU A 54 3.32 -0.56 26.75
N GLN A 55 2.23 -1.33 26.74
CA GLN A 55 2.28 -2.80 26.64
C GLN A 55 2.93 -3.24 25.31
N CYS A 56 2.76 -2.46 24.24
CA CYS A 56 3.32 -2.78 22.92
C CYS A 56 4.84 -2.54 22.80
N THR A 57 5.52 -2.06 23.84
CA THR A 57 6.96 -1.71 23.75
C THR A 57 7.87 -2.91 23.50
N VAL A 58 7.41 -4.12 23.85
CA VAL A 58 8.13 -5.38 23.63
C VAL A 58 7.87 -5.98 22.25
N ALA A 59 6.82 -5.54 21.56
CA ALA A 59 6.39 -6.10 20.28
C ALA A 59 7.30 -5.71 19.11
N VAL A 60 7.32 -6.57 18.09
CA VAL A 60 8.05 -6.35 16.83
C VAL A 60 7.15 -5.68 15.79
N ASP A 61 5.87 -6.00 15.81
CA ASP A 61 4.83 -5.48 14.94
C ASP A 61 3.79 -4.74 15.77
N VAL A 62 3.58 -3.46 15.47
CA VAL A 62 2.68 -2.61 16.24
C VAL A 62 1.68 -1.97 15.30
N GLU A 63 0.40 -2.14 15.59
CA GLU A 63 -0.72 -1.52 14.88
C GLU A 63 -1.45 -0.56 15.82
N ILE A 64 -1.62 0.69 15.40
CA ILE A 64 -2.32 1.71 16.18
C ILE A 64 -3.42 2.31 15.32
N ARG A 65 -4.68 2.11 15.74
CA ARG A 65 -5.86 2.71 15.12
C ARG A 65 -6.54 3.68 16.09
N ALA A 66 -6.87 4.89 15.62
CA ALA A 66 -7.48 5.92 16.46
C ALA A 66 -9.00 6.10 16.23
N GLY A 67 -9.66 5.20 15.50
CA GLY A 67 -11.11 5.22 15.30
C GLY A 67 -11.65 6.44 14.53
N GLY A 68 -10.83 7.07 13.69
CA GLY A 68 -11.20 8.23 12.88
C GLY A 68 -11.16 9.58 13.61
N ARG A 69 -10.71 9.61 14.88
CA ARG A 69 -10.71 10.85 15.68
C ARG A 69 -9.64 11.85 15.23
N SER A 70 -9.87 13.11 15.58
CA SER A 70 -8.88 14.18 15.43
C SER A 70 -7.85 14.17 16.56
N LEU A 71 -6.57 14.17 16.20
CA LEU A 71 -5.45 14.22 17.13
C LEU A 71 -4.97 15.66 17.43
N GLU A 72 -5.70 16.69 16.98
CA GLU A 72 -5.35 18.12 17.22
C GLU A 72 -5.16 18.48 18.69
N GLN A 73 -5.93 17.85 19.58
CA GLN A 73 -5.82 18.06 21.03
C GLN A 73 -4.41 17.80 21.59
N PHE A 74 -3.62 16.95 20.92
CA PHE A 74 -2.25 16.64 21.35
C PHE A 74 -1.25 17.76 21.05
N LEU A 75 -1.57 18.69 20.14
CA LEU A 75 -0.70 19.84 19.86
C LEU A 75 -0.50 20.73 21.10
N LYS A 76 -1.47 20.77 22.03
CA LYS A 76 -1.36 21.53 23.29
C LYS A 76 -0.53 20.81 24.35
N ARG A 77 -0.34 19.50 24.20
CA ARG A 77 0.31 18.63 25.19
C ARG A 77 1.75 18.25 24.82
N VAL A 78 2.07 18.30 23.52
CA VAL A 78 3.37 17.88 22.99
C VAL A 78 4.19 19.10 22.60
N ASP A 79 5.40 19.21 23.15
CA ASP A 79 6.39 20.16 22.64
C ASP A 79 7.06 19.58 21.38
N LEU A 80 6.63 20.08 20.23
CA LEU A 80 7.11 19.66 18.91
C LEU A 80 8.57 20.03 18.65
N GLN A 81 9.13 20.97 19.42
CA GLN A 81 10.52 21.43 19.30
C GLN A 81 11.45 20.77 20.33
N ALA A 82 10.90 19.98 21.27
CA ALA A 82 11.69 19.26 22.25
C ALA A 82 12.76 18.37 21.59
N ASP A 83 13.96 18.35 22.17
CA ASP A 83 15.06 17.52 21.68
C ASP A 83 14.80 16.04 22.05
N PRO A 84 14.63 15.14 21.07
CA PRO A 84 14.32 13.73 21.30
C PRO A 84 15.51 13.01 21.93
N ARG A 85 16.71 13.62 21.97
CA ARG A 85 17.92 13.04 22.59
C ARG A 85 17.71 12.54 24.01
N GLN A 86 16.80 13.15 24.77
CA GLN A 86 16.46 12.70 26.12
C GLN A 86 15.84 11.28 26.15
N TYR A 87 15.20 10.84 25.07
CA TYR A 87 14.48 9.56 24.97
C TYR A 87 15.13 8.58 24.00
N VAL A 88 16.28 8.93 23.43
CA VAL A 88 16.93 8.13 22.37
C VAL A 88 17.23 6.71 22.83
N ASP A 89 17.68 6.52 24.07
CA ASP A 89 18.03 5.18 24.56
C ASP A 89 16.79 4.30 24.73
N LEU A 90 15.67 4.87 25.17
CA LEU A 90 14.38 4.18 25.24
C LEU A 90 13.89 3.79 23.84
N VAL A 91 13.92 4.73 22.89
CA VAL A 91 13.46 4.50 21.51
C VAL A 91 14.34 3.49 20.77
N LYS A 92 15.65 3.49 21.04
CA LYS A 92 16.59 2.49 20.52
C LYS A 92 16.35 1.09 21.08
N ALA A 93 15.86 1.00 22.32
CA ALA A 93 15.56 -0.26 22.98
C ALA A 93 14.28 -0.92 22.45
N LEU A 94 13.37 -0.15 21.83
CA LEU A 94 12.15 -0.67 21.22
C LEU A 94 12.45 -1.78 20.19
N ARG A 95 11.72 -2.88 20.30
CA ARG A 95 11.84 -4.04 19.39
C ARG A 95 11.10 -3.83 18.08
N VAL A 96 10.27 -2.79 17.98
CA VAL A 96 9.47 -2.48 16.80
C VAL A 96 10.30 -2.47 15.51
N ARG A 97 9.80 -3.19 14.50
CA ARG A 97 10.33 -3.26 13.13
C ARG A 97 9.29 -2.89 12.10
N ARG A 98 8.01 -3.15 12.40
CA ARG A 98 6.86 -2.82 11.57
C ARG A 98 5.90 -1.98 12.40
N LEU A 99 5.48 -0.85 11.86
CA LEU A 99 4.53 0.05 12.49
C LEU A 99 3.43 0.40 11.50
N THR A 100 2.19 0.16 11.90
CA THR A 100 0.98 0.58 11.19
C THR A 100 0.27 1.64 12.02
N VAL A 101 0.00 2.80 11.42
CA VAL A 101 -0.78 3.86 12.04
C VAL A 101 -1.96 4.14 11.13
N GLY A 102 -3.17 4.11 11.68
CA GLY A 102 -4.34 4.34 10.85
C GLY A 102 -5.59 4.85 11.54
N ALA A 103 -6.62 5.08 10.72
CA ALA A 103 -7.92 5.58 11.13
C ALA A 103 -7.81 6.81 12.04
N ALA A 104 -7.26 7.91 11.54
CA ALA A 104 -7.08 9.13 12.34
C ALA A 104 -6.96 10.39 11.46
N GLN A 105 -7.43 11.52 11.98
CA GLN A 105 -7.06 12.84 11.45
C GLN A 105 -5.85 13.35 12.24
N VAL A 106 -4.71 13.47 11.57
CA VAL A 106 -3.40 13.70 12.18
C VAL A 106 -2.81 15.03 11.71
N PRO A 107 -2.61 16.01 12.59
CA PRO A 107 -1.85 17.20 12.27
C PRO A 107 -0.44 16.85 11.80
N ALA A 108 -0.02 17.40 10.66
CA ALA A 108 1.31 17.21 10.09
C ALA A 108 2.43 17.40 11.14
N PRO A 109 2.41 18.41 12.03
CA PRO A 109 3.44 18.54 13.05
C PRO A 109 3.58 17.33 13.98
N LEU A 110 2.48 16.66 14.34
CA LEU A 110 2.54 15.44 15.15
C LEU A 110 3.10 14.26 14.36
N LEU A 111 2.66 14.07 13.11
CA LEU A 111 3.15 13.00 12.24
C LEU A 111 4.67 13.13 12.01
N PHE A 112 5.14 14.31 11.60
CA PHE A 112 6.56 14.55 11.34
C PHE A 112 7.39 14.57 12.62
N GLY A 113 6.81 14.98 13.74
CA GLY A 113 7.40 14.82 15.08
C GLY A 113 7.64 13.35 15.43
N LEU A 114 6.66 12.48 15.16
CA LEU A 114 6.78 11.03 15.35
C LEU A 114 7.88 10.44 14.45
N LEU A 115 7.91 10.79 13.16
CA LEU A 115 8.96 10.31 12.23
C LEU A 115 10.37 10.65 12.74
N ARG A 116 10.53 11.85 13.31
CA ARG A 116 11.79 12.30 13.91
C ARG A 116 12.21 11.47 15.11
N VAL A 117 11.27 11.09 15.98
CA VAL A 117 11.55 10.20 17.12
C VAL A 117 11.90 8.81 16.62
N LEU A 118 11.12 8.26 15.69
CA LEU A 118 11.33 6.94 15.11
C LEU A 118 12.62 6.84 14.30
N ALA A 119 13.23 7.95 13.87
CA ALA A 119 14.52 7.94 13.20
C ALA A 119 15.66 7.37 14.07
N TYR A 120 15.50 7.37 15.39
CA TYR A 120 16.43 6.72 16.33
C TYR A 120 16.10 5.26 16.62
N SER A 121 14.91 4.80 16.21
CA SER A 121 14.50 3.41 16.35
C SER A 121 15.14 2.52 15.28
N ARG A 122 14.84 1.23 15.35
CA ARG A 122 15.26 0.23 14.36
C ARG A 122 14.13 -0.13 13.38
N LEU A 123 13.11 0.72 13.26
CA LEU A 123 11.97 0.54 12.36
C LEU A 123 12.42 0.29 10.91
N LYS A 124 11.77 -0.66 10.24
CA LYS A 124 12.04 -1.05 8.84
C LYS A 124 10.86 -0.80 7.93
N GLU A 125 9.65 -0.97 8.44
CA GLU A 125 8.42 -0.82 7.67
C GLU A 125 7.47 0.14 8.37
N LEU A 126 6.96 1.10 7.61
CA LEU A 126 5.94 2.04 8.05
C LEU A 126 4.74 1.93 7.12
N THR A 127 3.56 1.72 7.71
CA THR A 127 2.28 1.74 7.02
C THR A 127 1.43 2.86 7.59
N LEU A 128 0.92 3.73 6.71
CA LEU A 128 -0.06 4.75 7.03
C LEU A 128 -1.36 4.41 6.29
N GLU A 129 -2.46 4.25 7.03
CA GLU A 129 -3.74 3.77 6.48
C GLU A 129 -4.92 4.61 6.97
N ASP A 130 -5.82 5.03 6.08
CA ASP A 130 -7.02 5.79 6.45
C ASP A 130 -6.69 7.04 7.30
N LEU A 131 -5.74 7.84 6.83
CA LEU A 131 -5.27 9.04 7.52
C LEU A 131 -5.64 10.32 6.77
N GLU A 132 -6.08 11.32 7.51
CA GLU A 132 -6.21 12.69 7.03
C GLU A 132 -5.13 13.57 7.65
N VAL A 133 -4.11 13.93 6.86
CA VAL A 133 -2.98 14.75 7.34
C VAL A 133 -3.27 16.23 7.15
N THR A 134 -3.50 16.93 8.26
CA THR A 134 -3.91 18.34 8.28
C THR A 134 -2.76 19.31 8.55
N GLY A 135 -2.84 20.52 8.01
CA GLY A 135 -1.82 21.56 8.22
C GLY A 135 -0.49 21.30 7.51
N ALA A 136 0.52 22.11 7.83
CA ALA A 136 1.83 22.06 7.20
C ALA A 136 2.87 21.32 8.06
N PRO A 137 3.82 20.60 7.45
CA PRO A 137 4.95 20.04 8.19
C PRO A 137 5.81 21.14 8.82
N PRO A 138 6.37 20.91 10.02
CA PRO A 138 7.35 21.82 10.59
C PRO A 138 8.63 21.84 9.73
N PRO A 139 9.43 22.91 9.82
CA PRO A 139 10.75 22.92 9.21
C PRO A 139 11.62 21.83 9.86
N MET A 140 12.41 21.13 9.06
CA MET A 140 13.35 20.14 9.57
C MET A 140 14.48 20.84 10.34
N PRO A 141 14.75 20.46 11.61
CA PRO A 141 15.87 21.03 12.36
C PRO A 141 17.22 20.72 11.70
N LEU A 142 18.17 21.65 11.81
CA LEU A 142 19.53 21.46 11.31
C LEU A 142 20.19 20.25 11.99
N GLY A 143 20.75 19.33 11.19
CA GLY A 143 21.38 18.11 11.67
C GLY A 143 20.41 16.99 12.07
N ALA A 144 19.10 17.16 11.88
CA ALA A 144 18.13 16.08 12.08
C ALA A 144 18.37 14.92 11.11
N THR A 145 18.25 13.70 11.62
CA THR A 145 18.40 12.48 10.83
C THR A 145 17.03 12.01 10.35
N GLY A 146 16.89 11.74 9.05
CA GLY A 146 15.66 11.16 8.49
C GLY A 146 15.43 9.71 8.95
N LEU A 147 14.18 9.27 8.90
CA LEU A 147 13.78 7.90 9.23
C LEU A 147 14.32 6.90 8.20
N GLY A 148 15.02 5.87 8.68
CA GLY A 148 15.70 4.86 7.86
C GLY A 148 14.90 3.58 7.63
N ILE A 149 13.77 3.68 6.94
CA ILE A 149 12.90 2.55 6.58
C ILE A 149 13.24 1.96 5.21
N SER A 150 12.98 0.67 5.03
CA SER A 150 13.07 -0.03 3.74
C SER A 150 11.74 -0.08 2.99
N THR A 151 10.62 -0.02 3.70
CA THR A 151 9.28 -0.15 3.14
C THR A 151 8.38 0.97 3.67
N LEU A 152 7.75 1.70 2.76
CA LEU A 152 6.68 2.66 3.08
C LEU A 152 5.41 2.25 2.34
N ARG A 153 4.31 2.12 3.07
CA ARG A 153 2.98 1.80 2.52
C ARG A 153 2.01 2.89 2.91
N LEU A 154 1.28 3.42 1.93
CA LEU A 154 0.27 4.46 2.11
C LEU A 154 -1.03 3.93 1.51
N ARG A 155 -2.09 3.84 2.30
CA ARG A 155 -3.42 3.44 1.81
C ARG A 155 -4.45 4.47 2.28
N ASN A 156 -5.19 5.05 1.34
CA ASN A 156 -6.24 6.03 1.67
C ASN A 156 -5.73 7.15 2.60
N VAL A 157 -4.61 7.77 2.21
CA VAL A 157 -4.01 8.88 2.96
C VAL A 157 -4.21 10.18 2.18
N SER A 158 -4.80 11.18 2.83
CA SER A 158 -4.95 12.52 2.29
C SER A 158 -3.98 13.50 2.94
N TRP A 159 -3.55 14.50 2.16
CA TRP A 159 -2.53 15.46 2.59
C TRP A 159 -2.98 16.88 2.27
N ALA A 160 -2.86 17.78 3.24
CA ALA A 160 -3.10 19.21 3.02
C ALA A 160 -2.17 19.82 1.94
N ALA A 161 -0.98 19.24 1.75
CA ALA A 161 0.01 19.69 0.79
C ALA A 161 -0.34 19.40 -0.68
N GLY A 162 -1.44 18.67 -0.96
CA GLY A 162 -1.77 18.23 -2.31
C GLY A 162 -0.57 17.54 -2.97
N GLY A 163 -0.27 17.86 -4.22
CA GLY A 163 0.80 17.22 -5.00
C GLY A 163 2.24 17.37 -4.47
N ALA A 164 2.48 18.23 -3.47
CA ALA A 164 3.80 18.39 -2.87
C ALA A 164 4.08 17.36 -1.76
N TRP A 165 3.08 16.57 -1.33
CA TRP A 165 3.19 15.69 -0.16
C TRP A 165 4.39 14.75 -0.21
N LEU A 166 4.71 14.16 -1.37
CA LEU A 166 5.80 13.20 -1.50
C LEU A 166 7.15 13.87 -1.27
N ALA A 167 7.36 15.06 -1.85
CA ALA A 167 8.58 15.85 -1.64
C ALA A 167 8.71 16.31 -0.17
N GLN A 168 7.59 16.61 0.49
CA GLN A 168 7.60 16.91 1.92
C GLN A 168 8.00 15.68 2.75
N MET A 169 7.40 14.52 2.46
CA MET A 169 7.69 13.26 3.15
C MET A 169 9.15 12.82 2.95
N GLN A 170 9.68 12.94 1.74
CA GLN A 170 11.06 12.56 1.41
C GLN A 170 12.11 13.25 2.27
N ARG A 171 11.88 14.51 2.67
CA ARG A 171 12.80 15.24 3.56
C ARG A 171 12.99 14.52 4.90
N TRP A 172 11.96 13.82 5.38
CA TRP A 172 11.94 13.12 6.66
C TRP A 172 12.33 11.65 6.57
N LEU A 173 12.66 11.17 5.37
CA LEU A 173 13.10 9.79 5.11
C LEU A 173 14.58 9.78 4.73
N LYS A 174 15.22 8.61 4.82
CA LYS A 174 16.52 8.34 4.19
C LYS A 174 16.30 7.70 2.82
N PRO A 175 16.38 8.45 1.69
CA PRO A 175 16.00 7.94 0.38
C PRO A 175 16.86 6.75 -0.08
N SER A 176 18.10 6.66 0.39
CA SER A 176 19.03 5.56 0.07
C SER A 176 18.69 4.22 0.74
N LEU A 177 17.75 4.20 1.68
CA LEU A 177 17.33 2.99 2.37
C LEU A 177 15.97 2.48 1.90
N LEU A 178 15.13 3.34 1.31
CA LEU A 178 13.79 2.99 0.87
C LEU A 178 13.85 2.13 -0.40
N LYS A 179 13.39 0.88 -0.28
CA LYS A 179 13.39 -0.12 -1.36
C LYS A 179 12.01 -0.36 -1.96
N VAL A 180 10.97 -0.21 -1.15
CA VAL A 180 9.57 -0.49 -1.52
C VAL A 180 8.71 0.71 -1.15
N LEU A 181 7.97 1.22 -2.12
CA LEU A 181 6.96 2.26 -1.93
C LEU A 181 5.63 1.74 -2.49
N ASN A 182 4.63 1.64 -1.63
CA ASN A 182 3.27 1.30 -2.02
C ASN A 182 2.35 2.49 -1.73
N ILE A 183 1.56 2.89 -2.73
CA ILE A 183 0.58 3.96 -2.64
C ILE A 183 -0.73 3.44 -3.22
N ALA A 184 -1.75 3.30 -2.38
CA ALA A 184 -3.06 2.78 -2.73
C ALA A 184 -4.16 3.77 -2.33
N GLN A 185 -5.23 3.84 -3.11
CA GLN A 185 -6.40 4.69 -2.85
C GLN A 185 -6.03 6.16 -2.53
N ALA A 186 -5.06 6.71 -3.25
CA ALA A 186 -4.66 8.10 -3.04
C ALA A 186 -5.72 9.05 -3.60
N ASN A 187 -6.09 10.07 -2.83
CA ASN A 187 -7.07 11.09 -3.25
C ASN A 187 -6.59 11.90 -4.47
N SER A 188 -5.28 12.12 -4.59
CA SER A 188 -4.66 12.69 -5.78
C SER A 188 -3.23 12.18 -5.92
N LEU A 189 -2.90 11.73 -7.12
CA LEU A 189 -1.56 11.24 -7.51
C LEU A 189 -0.82 12.22 -8.43
N VAL A 190 -1.28 13.47 -8.53
CA VAL A 190 -0.55 14.49 -9.28
C VAL A 190 0.62 14.97 -8.43
N LEU A 191 1.84 14.54 -8.77
CA LEU A 191 3.04 14.88 -8.00
C LEU A 191 3.73 16.12 -8.56
N ALA A 192 4.24 16.98 -7.67
CA ALA A 192 5.12 18.07 -8.02
C ALA A 192 6.54 17.55 -8.29
N CYS A 193 6.74 16.89 -9.44
CA CYS A 193 7.97 16.15 -9.76
C CYS A 193 9.27 16.97 -9.70
N GLU A 194 9.20 18.29 -9.91
CA GLU A 194 10.35 19.21 -9.75
C GLU A 194 10.90 19.23 -8.33
N GLN A 195 10.02 19.08 -7.32
CA GLN A 195 10.40 19.09 -5.90
C GLN A 195 10.78 17.70 -5.38
N VAL A 196 10.39 16.65 -6.11
CA VAL A 196 10.67 15.26 -5.73
C VAL A 196 12.15 14.97 -5.94
N LEU A 197 12.80 14.46 -4.91
CA LEU A 197 14.20 14.01 -4.96
C LEU A 197 14.29 12.62 -5.58
N SER A 198 15.47 12.25 -6.07
CA SER A 198 15.70 10.90 -6.61
C SER A 198 15.61 9.85 -5.50
N PHE A 199 15.07 8.68 -5.83
CA PHE A 199 15.02 7.50 -4.99
C PHE A 199 16.06 6.46 -5.49
N PRO A 200 17.31 6.53 -5.00
CA PRO A 200 18.40 5.73 -5.58
C PRO A 200 18.33 4.24 -5.25
N ALA A 201 17.57 3.84 -4.23
CA ALA A 201 17.47 2.45 -3.77
C ALA A 201 16.07 1.84 -4.01
N LEU A 202 15.14 2.59 -4.59
CA LEU A 202 13.76 2.13 -4.76
C LEU A 202 13.68 1.10 -5.88
N THR A 203 13.48 -0.15 -5.50
CA THR A 203 13.39 -1.30 -6.41
C THR A 203 11.96 -1.65 -6.77
N THR A 204 10.99 -1.35 -5.90
CA THR A 204 9.59 -1.69 -6.11
C THR A 204 8.71 -0.47 -5.87
N LEU A 205 7.90 -0.13 -6.87
CA LEU A 205 6.88 0.90 -6.81
C LEU A 205 5.54 0.23 -7.10
N ASP A 206 4.65 0.26 -6.11
CA ASP A 206 3.32 -0.32 -6.19
C ASP A 206 2.29 0.80 -6.11
N LEU A 207 1.59 1.01 -7.23
CA LEU A 207 0.50 1.98 -7.38
C LEU A 207 -0.84 1.27 -7.56
N SER A 208 -0.96 0.04 -7.04
CA SER A 208 -2.21 -0.72 -7.10
C SER A 208 -3.34 0.00 -6.37
N ASP A 209 -4.58 -0.34 -6.72
CA ASP A 209 -5.80 0.22 -6.12
C ASP A 209 -5.94 1.74 -6.30
N ASN A 210 -5.52 2.27 -7.45
CA ASN A 210 -5.75 3.66 -7.84
C ASN A 210 -6.52 3.70 -9.17
N PRO A 211 -7.82 3.38 -9.18
CA PRO A 211 -8.59 3.24 -10.42
C PRO A 211 -8.66 4.52 -11.28
N GLY A 212 -8.45 5.69 -10.66
CA GLY A 212 -8.39 6.98 -11.35
C GLY A 212 -7.02 7.37 -11.92
N LEU A 213 -5.97 6.54 -11.77
CA LEU A 213 -4.62 6.87 -12.24
C LEU A 213 -4.56 6.89 -13.76
N GLY A 214 -4.90 5.77 -14.40
CA GLY A 214 -4.86 5.59 -15.85
C GLY A 214 -3.50 5.88 -16.50
N GLU A 215 -3.45 5.77 -17.82
CA GLU A 215 -2.20 5.90 -18.58
C GLU A 215 -1.67 7.34 -18.59
N ARG A 216 -2.57 8.34 -18.64
CA ARG A 216 -2.20 9.77 -18.60
C ARG A 216 -1.65 10.18 -17.22
N GLY A 217 -2.29 9.70 -16.14
CA GLY A 217 -1.83 9.98 -14.78
C GLY A 217 -0.53 9.26 -14.45
N LEU A 218 -0.27 8.10 -15.06
CA LEU A 218 0.97 7.35 -14.88
C LEU A 218 2.22 8.20 -15.18
N VAL A 219 2.20 8.99 -16.26
CA VAL A 219 3.30 9.90 -16.62
C VAL A 219 3.51 10.98 -15.56
N GLY A 220 2.43 11.47 -14.94
CA GLY A 220 2.50 12.46 -13.86
C GLY A 220 3.00 11.90 -12.53
N VAL A 221 2.86 10.59 -12.29
CA VAL A 221 3.37 9.92 -11.08
C VAL A 221 4.80 9.46 -11.24
N LEU A 222 5.14 8.92 -12.41
CA LEU A 222 6.50 8.46 -12.71
C LEU A 222 7.38 9.66 -13.06
N CYS A 223 7.73 10.44 -12.04
CA CYS A 223 8.60 11.60 -12.18
C CYS A 223 9.88 11.25 -12.95
N PRO A 224 10.17 11.94 -14.06
CA PRO A 224 11.29 11.62 -14.94
C PRO A 224 12.63 11.53 -14.20
N HIS A 225 13.35 10.44 -14.44
CA HIS A 225 14.67 10.17 -13.85
C HIS A 225 14.75 10.10 -12.31
N LYS A 226 13.60 10.10 -11.59
CA LYS A 226 13.60 10.01 -10.12
C LYS A 226 13.63 8.57 -9.60
N PHE A 227 13.36 7.57 -10.45
CA PHE A 227 13.25 6.15 -10.09
C PHE A 227 14.23 5.27 -10.86
N SER A 228 15.53 5.58 -10.81
CA SER A 228 16.55 4.93 -11.65
C SER A 228 16.82 3.46 -11.32
N ALA A 229 16.59 3.03 -10.07
CA ALA A 229 16.83 1.67 -9.60
C ALA A 229 15.58 0.76 -9.68
N LEU A 230 14.49 1.24 -10.29
CA LEU A 230 13.21 0.55 -10.28
C LEU A 230 13.29 -0.78 -11.05
N GLN A 231 12.90 -1.87 -10.39
CA GLN A 231 12.87 -3.21 -10.95
C GLN A 231 11.44 -3.72 -11.11
N ASN A 232 10.59 -3.49 -10.12
CA ASN A 232 9.21 -3.98 -10.11
C ASN A 232 8.26 -2.78 -10.10
N LEU A 233 7.44 -2.69 -11.14
CA LEU A 233 6.34 -1.74 -11.19
C LEU A 233 5.02 -2.50 -11.15
N VAL A 234 4.18 -2.16 -10.18
CA VAL A 234 2.91 -2.84 -9.93
C VAL A 234 1.78 -1.84 -10.07
N LEU A 235 0.86 -2.10 -11.00
CA LEU A 235 -0.23 -1.22 -11.40
C LEU A 235 -1.57 -1.98 -11.39
N ARG A 236 -1.85 -2.79 -10.36
CA ARG A 236 -3.08 -3.58 -10.31
C ARG A 236 -4.29 -2.70 -10.05
N ASN A 237 -5.39 -2.88 -10.77
CA ASN A 237 -6.60 -2.06 -10.58
C ASN A 237 -6.28 -0.55 -10.55
N ALA A 238 -5.46 -0.10 -11.51
CA ALA A 238 -4.95 1.27 -11.60
C ALA A 238 -5.58 2.06 -12.77
N GLY A 239 -6.65 1.54 -13.37
CA GLY A 239 -7.33 2.18 -14.50
C GLY A 239 -6.55 2.12 -15.81
N MET A 240 -5.61 1.18 -15.96
CA MET A 240 -4.88 0.99 -17.21
C MET A 240 -5.83 0.39 -18.26
N GLU A 241 -5.77 0.89 -19.50
CA GLU A 241 -6.66 0.42 -20.58
C GLU A 241 -5.95 -0.48 -21.58
N THR A 242 -4.68 -0.20 -21.90
CA THR A 242 -3.93 -0.94 -22.92
C THR A 242 -2.46 -1.12 -22.52
N PRO A 243 -1.83 -2.27 -22.86
CA PRO A 243 -0.39 -2.42 -22.66
C PRO A 243 0.45 -1.38 -23.42
N ASN A 244 0.02 -0.98 -24.62
CA ASN A 244 0.73 0.02 -25.43
C ASN A 244 0.72 1.41 -24.79
N GLY A 245 -0.40 1.86 -24.24
CA GLY A 245 -0.47 3.14 -23.53
C GLY A 245 0.39 3.15 -22.28
N VAL A 246 0.44 2.04 -21.54
CA VAL A 246 1.39 1.87 -20.42
C VAL A 246 2.83 1.95 -20.90
N CYS A 247 3.18 1.23 -21.97
CA CYS A 247 4.51 1.27 -22.56
C CYS A 247 4.92 2.71 -22.92
N ALA A 248 4.04 3.47 -23.59
CA ALA A 248 4.31 4.86 -23.93
C ALA A 248 4.58 5.71 -22.68
N GLY A 249 3.78 5.52 -21.63
CA GLY A 249 3.97 6.19 -20.34
C GLY A 249 5.32 5.87 -19.68
N LEU A 250 5.76 4.61 -19.73
CA LEU A 250 7.08 4.18 -19.22
C LEU A 250 8.24 4.84 -19.98
N VAL A 251 8.14 4.88 -21.32
CA VAL A 251 9.15 5.50 -22.18
C VAL A 251 9.22 7.01 -21.90
N THR A 252 8.08 7.69 -21.81
CA THR A 252 8.04 9.12 -21.48
C THR A 252 8.63 9.42 -20.10
N ALA A 253 8.39 8.56 -19.12
CA ALA A 253 8.96 8.70 -17.78
C ALA A 253 10.44 8.27 -17.68
N GLY A 254 10.98 7.61 -18.71
CA GLY A 254 12.35 7.08 -18.71
C GLY A 254 12.56 5.94 -17.69
N VAL A 255 11.53 5.16 -17.41
CA VAL A 255 11.55 4.08 -16.41
C VAL A 255 11.76 2.73 -17.10
N GLN A 256 12.65 1.90 -16.54
CA GLN A 256 13.06 0.62 -17.15
C GLN A 256 12.86 -0.57 -16.18
N PRO A 257 11.60 -0.96 -15.89
CA PRO A 257 11.32 -2.03 -14.96
C PRO A 257 11.66 -3.40 -15.57
N HIS A 258 12.05 -4.34 -14.71
CA HIS A 258 12.24 -5.74 -15.06
C HIS A 258 10.90 -6.50 -15.04
N SER A 259 10.05 -6.22 -14.05
CA SER A 259 8.72 -6.81 -13.93
C SER A 259 7.64 -5.73 -13.93
N LEU A 260 6.60 -5.98 -14.72
CA LEU A 260 5.41 -5.14 -14.79
C LEU A 260 4.14 -5.97 -14.50
N ASP A 261 3.38 -5.55 -13.50
CA ASP A 261 2.11 -6.18 -13.14
C ASP A 261 0.93 -5.26 -13.46
N LEU A 262 0.14 -5.64 -14.47
CA LEU A 262 -1.07 -4.95 -14.90
C LEU A 262 -2.34 -5.77 -14.60
N SER A 263 -2.25 -6.78 -13.74
CA SER A 263 -3.39 -7.63 -13.41
C SER A 263 -4.55 -6.84 -12.81
N HIS A 264 -5.77 -7.36 -12.91
CA HIS A 264 -6.98 -6.70 -12.39
C HIS A 264 -7.30 -5.31 -13.00
N ASN A 265 -6.74 -4.96 -14.15
CA ASN A 265 -7.21 -3.82 -14.94
C ASN A 265 -8.20 -4.28 -16.00
N SER A 266 -9.12 -3.41 -16.42
CA SER A 266 -10.04 -3.69 -17.53
C SER A 266 -9.36 -3.45 -18.88
N LEU A 267 -8.43 -4.33 -19.25
CA LEU A 267 -7.58 -4.15 -20.44
C LEU A 267 -8.33 -4.44 -21.74
N ARG A 268 -8.02 -3.66 -22.77
CA ARG A 268 -8.43 -3.86 -24.16
C ARG A 268 -7.29 -4.46 -24.97
N ALA A 269 -7.63 -5.34 -25.92
CA ALA A 269 -6.64 -6.03 -26.74
C ALA A 269 -6.10 -5.17 -27.89
N THR A 270 -6.91 -4.24 -28.41
CA THR A 270 -6.50 -3.34 -29.50
C THR A 270 -6.05 -2.00 -28.92
N PRO A 271 -4.96 -1.41 -29.43
CA PRO A 271 -4.57 -0.06 -29.07
C PRO A 271 -5.63 0.95 -29.53
N ASN A 272 -5.60 2.16 -28.97
CA ASN A 272 -6.49 3.21 -29.44
C ASN A 272 -6.07 3.63 -30.86
N ILE A 273 -7.05 4.10 -31.64
CA ILE A 273 -6.81 4.55 -33.02
C ILE A 273 -5.83 5.73 -32.98
N GLY A 274 -4.67 5.56 -33.60
CA GLY A 274 -3.61 6.58 -33.66
C GLY A 274 -2.51 6.42 -32.60
N ASP A 275 -2.56 5.41 -31.74
CA ASP A 275 -1.47 5.14 -30.81
C ASP A 275 -0.21 4.70 -31.59
N PRO A 276 0.94 5.36 -31.37
CA PRO A 276 2.18 4.96 -32.00
C PRO A 276 2.61 3.57 -31.49
N GLN A 277 3.29 2.81 -32.34
CA GLN A 277 3.96 1.60 -31.86
C GLN A 277 4.99 1.97 -30.79
N CYS A 278 4.86 1.34 -29.63
CA CYS A 278 5.74 1.59 -28.51
C CYS A 278 6.92 0.61 -28.50
N ILE A 279 8.10 1.13 -28.17
CA ILE A 279 9.30 0.33 -27.91
C ILE A 279 9.35 0.07 -26.40
N TRP A 280 9.11 -1.18 -26.00
CA TRP A 280 9.17 -1.56 -24.60
C TRP A 280 10.58 -1.38 -24.01
N PRO A 281 10.69 -1.09 -22.70
CA PRO A 281 11.96 -1.10 -22.00
C PRO A 281 12.70 -2.42 -22.21
N SER A 282 13.98 -2.34 -22.59
CA SER A 282 14.79 -3.51 -22.94
C SER A 282 15.07 -4.45 -21.77
N THR A 283 14.93 -3.96 -20.53
CA THR A 283 15.10 -4.71 -19.29
C THR A 283 13.87 -5.54 -18.92
N LEU A 284 12.71 -5.27 -19.53
CA LEU A 284 11.45 -5.94 -19.19
C LEU A 284 11.52 -7.43 -19.52
N ASN A 285 11.31 -8.26 -18.50
CA ASN A 285 11.41 -9.72 -18.60
C ASN A 285 10.14 -10.45 -18.14
N SER A 286 9.28 -9.79 -17.37
CA SER A 286 8.09 -10.37 -16.75
C SER A 286 6.92 -9.42 -16.91
N LEU A 287 5.82 -9.93 -17.47
CA LEU A 287 4.59 -9.18 -17.67
C LEU A 287 3.39 -9.99 -17.16
N ASN A 288 2.63 -9.43 -16.23
CA ASN A 288 1.41 -10.03 -15.71
C ASN A 288 0.18 -9.28 -16.23
N LEU A 289 -0.67 -9.98 -16.99
CA LEU A 289 -1.93 -9.52 -17.57
C LEU A 289 -3.10 -10.40 -17.11
N SER A 290 -2.96 -11.09 -15.98
CA SER A 290 -4.01 -11.95 -15.43
C SER A 290 -5.21 -11.15 -14.90
N PHE A 291 -6.38 -11.77 -14.84
CA PHE A 291 -7.62 -11.14 -14.35
C PHE A 291 -7.97 -9.82 -15.03
N ALA A 292 -7.56 -9.64 -16.29
CA ALA A 292 -7.70 -8.38 -17.00
C ALA A 292 -8.96 -8.30 -17.90
N GLY A 293 -9.74 -9.39 -17.94
CA GLY A 293 -10.94 -9.49 -18.76
C GLY A 293 -10.66 -9.56 -20.26
N LEU A 294 -9.43 -9.87 -20.67
CA LEU A 294 -9.00 -9.91 -22.06
C LEU A 294 -9.73 -11.01 -22.84
N GLU A 295 -10.39 -10.65 -23.95
CA GLU A 295 -11.00 -11.62 -24.87
C GLU A 295 -10.05 -12.13 -25.95
N GLN A 296 -8.96 -11.39 -26.19
CA GLN A 296 -7.92 -11.68 -27.17
C GLN A 296 -6.57 -11.28 -26.60
N VAL A 297 -5.49 -11.85 -27.13
CA VAL A 297 -4.14 -11.42 -26.77
C VAL A 297 -3.93 -9.96 -27.23
N PRO A 298 -3.45 -9.06 -26.36
CA PRO A 298 -3.21 -7.68 -26.75
C PRO A 298 -2.18 -7.55 -27.87
N GLN A 299 -2.40 -6.60 -28.77
CA GLN A 299 -1.40 -6.23 -29.75
C GLN A 299 -0.30 -5.38 -29.12
N GLY A 300 0.90 -5.45 -29.70
CA GLY A 300 2.03 -4.63 -29.27
C GLY A 300 2.73 -5.11 -28.00
N LEU A 301 2.63 -6.39 -27.65
CA LEU A 301 3.44 -6.98 -26.58
C LEU A 301 4.95 -6.92 -26.92
N PRO A 302 5.84 -6.92 -25.90
CA PRO A 302 7.28 -6.95 -26.12
C PRO A 302 7.70 -8.20 -26.89
N ALA A 303 8.62 -8.11 -27.85
CA ALA A 303 8.98 -9.25 -28.71
C ALA A 303 9.51 -10.49 -27.96
N LYS A 304 10.10 -10.32 -26.77
CA LYS A 304 10.65 -11.39 -25.94
C LYS A 304 10.35 -11.12 -24.46
N LEU A 305 9.93 -12.15 -23.74
CA LEU A 305 9.76 -12.16 -22.29
C LEU A 305 10.26 -13.48 -21.71
N ASN A 306 10.63 -13.51 -20.44
CA ASN A 306 10.87 -14.76 -19.72
C ASN A 306 9.56 -15.29 -19.13
N VAL A 307 8.69 -14.41 -18.64
CA VAL A 307 7.41 -14.76 -18.03
C VAL A 307 6.31 -13.89 -18.63
N LEU A 308 5.24 -14.53 -19.11
CA LEU A 308 3.99 -13.89 -19.49
C LEU A 308 2.83 -14.59 -18.81
N ASP A 309 2.09 -13.87 -17.98
CA ASP A 309 0.88 -14.38 -17.34
C ASP A 309 -0.37 -13.81 -18.01
N LEU A 310 -1.14 -14.67 -18.66
CA LEU A 310 -2.41 -14.39 -19.33
C LEU A 310 -3.55 -15.21 -18.70
N SER A 311 -3.35 -15.76 -17.50
CA SER A 311 -4.34 -16.57 -16.79
C SER A 311 -5.59 -15.80 -16.38
N CYS A 312 -6.68 -16.53 -16.14
CA CYS A 312 -7.97 -16.01 -15.67
C CYS A 312 -8.50 -14.82 -16.49
N ASN A 313 -8.37 -14.91 -17.82
CA ASN A 313 -8.94 -13.98 -18.78
C ASN A 313 -10.17 -14.61 -19.47
N LYS A 314 -10.67 -13.96 -20.52
CA LYS A 314 -11.86 -14.37 -21.29
C LYS A 314 -11.49 -14.87 -22.69
N LEU A 315 -10.30 -15.43 -22.87
CA LEU A 315 -9.82 -15.90 -24.17
C LEU A 315 -10.72 -17.05 -24.67
N LYS A 316 -11.34 -16.87 -25.85
CA LYS A 316 -12.29 -17.84 -26.45
C LYS A 316 -11.63 -18.87 -27.36
N ARG A 317 -10.34 -18.68 -27.69
CA ARG A 317 -9.53 -19.61 -28.47
C ARG A 317 -8.09 -19.64 -27.95
N ALA A 318 -7.36 -20.69 -28.29
CA ALA A 318 -5.92 -20.73 -28.08
C ALA A 318 -5.23 -19.55 -28.80
N PRO A 319 -4.32 -18.83 -28.12
CA PRO A 319 -3.46 -17.84 -28.76
C PRO A 319 -2.66 -18.44 -29.91
N ARG A 320 -2.50 -17.70 -31.01
CA ARG A 320 -1.63 -18.13 -32.10
C ARG A 320 -0.17 -17.75 -31.80
N LEU A 321 0.77 -18.42 -32.46
CA LEU A 321 2.20 -18.18 -32.25
C LEU A 321 2.62 -16.76 -32.66
N ASP A 322 1.98 -16.18 -33.68
CA ASP A 322 2.21 -14.82 -34.17
C ASP A 322 1.60 -13.74 -33.27
N GLU A 323 0.66 -14.11 -32.40
CA GLU A 323 0.03 -13.22 -31.42
C GLU A 323 0.83 -13.13 -30.11
N LEU A 324 1.68 -14.13 -29.86
CA LEU A 324 2.46 -14.23 -28.64
C LEU A 324 3.91 -13.79 -28.85
N PRO A 325 4.53 -13.21 -27.82
CA PRO A 325 5.96 -12.97 -27.84
C PRO A 325 6.74 -14.27 -27.65
N LYS A 326 8.05 -14.24 -27.94
CA LYS A 326 8.94 -15.34 -27.56
C LYS A 326 9.02 -15.38 -26.03
N VAL A 327 8.41 -16.40 -25.43
CA VAL A 327 8.25 -16.51 -23.98
C VAL A 327 8.87 -17.79 -23.44
N GLY A 328 9.54 -17.70 -22.29
CA GLY A 328 10.07 -18.87 -21.58
C GLY A 328 8.99 -19.63 -20.79
N ASN A 329 8.20 -18.91 -19.99
CA ASN A 329 7.11 -19.44 -19.19
C ASN A 329 5.81 -18.67 -19.47
N LEU A 330 4.78 -19.39 -19.92
CA LEU A 330 3.48 -18.84 -20.32
C LEU A 330 2.37 -19.45 -19.47
N SER A 331 1.64 -18.61 -18.75
CA SER A 331 0.46 -19.03 -17.99
C SER A 331 -0.83 -18.64 -18.71
N LEU A 332 -1.69 -19.62 -18.97
CA LEU A 332 -2.99 -19.44 -19.64
C LEU A 332 -4.16 -20.05 -18.86
N GLN A 333 -3.90 -20.53 -17.64
CA GLN A 333 -4.88 -21.28 -16.86
C GLN A 333 -6.14 -20.46 -16.57
N GLY A 334 -7.29 -21.12 -16.50
CA GLY A 334 -8.56 -20.47 -16.18
C GLY A 334 -9.20 -19.66 -17.33
N ASN A 335 -8.64 -19.72 -18.54
CA ASN A 335 -9.31 -19.17 -19.73
C ASN A 335 -10.38 -20.15 -20.28
N PRO A 336 -11.51 -19.66 -20.80
CA PRO A 336 -12.62 -20.50 -21.28
C PRO A 336 -12.25 -21.53 -22.35
N TYR A 337 -11.32 -21.22 -23.27
CA TYR A 337 -10.97 -22.14 -24.36
C TYR A 337 -10.36 -23.46 -23.86
N LEU A 338 -9.70 -23.46 -22.69
CA LEU A 338 -9.15 -24.67 -22.08
C LEU A 338 -10.25 -25.61 -21.57
N LEU A 339 -11.42 -25.07 -21.19
CA LEU A 339 -12.58 -25.89 -20.83
C LEU A 339 -13.20 -26.53 -22.06
N ALA A 340 -13.26 -25.82 -23.19
CA ALA A 340 -13.76 -26.35 -24.45
C ALA A 340 -12.90 -27.53 -24.92
N GLU A 341 -11.57 -27.40 -24.88
CA GLU A 341 -10.63 -28.49 -25.21
C GLU A 341 -10.73 -29.68 -24.23
N ALA A 342 -10.93 -29.42 -22.93
CA ALA A 342 -11.14 -30.48 -21.94
C ALA A 342 -12.46 -31.24 -22.15
N SER A 343 -13.52 -30.56 -22.62
CA SER A 343 -14.82 -31.16 -22.93
C SER A 343 -14.71 -32.18 -24.07
N PHE A 344 -13.90 -31.89 -25.09
CA PHE A 344 -13.65 -32.81 -26.21
C PHE A 344 -12.82 -34.04 -25.82
N LEU A 345 -11.97 -33.93 -24.80
CA LEU A 345 -11.21 -35.08 -24.29
C LEU A 345 -12.03 -35.94 -23.32
N GLN A 346 -13.02 -35.34 -22.64
CA GLN A 346 -13.84 -36.03 -21.65
C GLN A 346 -14.99 -36.85 -22.26
N GLU A 347 -15.37 -36.59 -23.51
CA GLU A 347 -16.27 -37.47 -24.28
C GLU A 347 -15.67 -38.87 -24.54
N ASN A 348 -14.34 -39.03 -24.36
CA ASN A 348 -13.64 -40.30 -24.48
C ASN A 348 -13.20 -40.92 -23.13
N ALA A 349 -13.57 -40.31 -22.01
CA ALA A 349 -13.26 -40.85 -20.67
C ALA A 349 -14.40 -40.54 -19.69
N MET A 350 -15.35 -41.46 -19.58
CA MET A 350 -16.26 -41.48 -18.43
C MET A 350 -15.44 -41.64 -17.15
N ASN A 351 -15.78 -40.80 -16.16
CA ASN A 351 -15.30 -40.75 -14.78
C ASN A 351 -14.10 -39.82 -14.53
N SER A 352 -14.36 -38.53 -14.22
CA SER A 352 -13.69 -37.77 -13.14
C SER A 352 -14.28 -36.37 -12.95
N GLU A 353 -14.25 -35.91 -11.70
CA GLU A 353 -14.90 -34.73 -11.08
C GLU A 353 -14.58 -33.32 -11.64
N PRO A 354 -15.44 -32.30 -11.39
CA PRO A 354 -15.28 -30.94 -11.90
C PRO A 354 -14.30 -30.10 -11.05
N GLY A 355 -13.00 -30.16 -11.36
CA GLY A 355 -11.94 -29.44 -10.64
C GLY A 355 -11.49 -28.06 -11.19
N MET A 356 -11.95 -27.62 -12.37
CA MET A 356 -11.33 -26.49 -13.08
C MET A 356 -12.00 -25.12 -12.85
N ALA A 357 -13.31 -25.07 -12.55
CA ALA A 357 -14.00 -23.81 -12.24
C ALA A 357 -13.52 -23.17 -10.92
N LEU A 358 -12.76 -23.91 -10.10
CA LEU A 358 -12.25 -23.48 -8.81
C LEU A 358 -10.98 -22.62 -8.90
N ALA A 359 -10.24 -22.67 -10.01
CA ALA A 359 -8.89 -22.09 -10.11
C ALA A 359 -8.88 -20.55 -10.02
N CYS A 360 -9.82 -19.87 -10.68
CA CYS A 360 -9.93 -18.41 -10.63
C CYS A 360 -10.86 -17.91 -9.50
N ALA A 361 -11.74 -18.78 -8.97
CA ALA A 361 -12.68 -18.44 -7.91
C ALA A 361 -11.97 -18.18 -6.56
N ARG A 362 -10.83 -18.82 -6.30
CA ARG A 362 -10.04 -18.59 -5.07
C ARG A 362 -9.32 -17.24 -5.04
N SER A 363 -9.04 -16.63 -6.20
CA SER A 363 -8.29 -15.36 -6.28
C SER A 363 -9.14 -14.11 -6.04
N HIS A 364 -10.46 -14.19 -6.22
CA HIS A 364 -11.37 -13.10 -5.85
C HIS A 364 -11.46 -12.87 -4.34
N LEU A 365 -11.13 -13.88 -3.52
CA LEU A 365 -11.18 -13.79 -2.04
C LEU A 365 -9.93 -13.15 -1.42
N ALA A 366 -8.87 -12.90 -2.20
CA ALA A 366 -7.69 -12.16 -1.75
C ALA A 366 -7.84 -10.63 -1.91
N VAL A 367 -8.93 -10.17 -2.53
CA VAL A 367 -9.35 -8.76 -2.52
C VAL A 367 -10.34 -8.60 -1.37
N GLY A 368 -9.89 -7.92 -0.32
CA GLY A 368 -10.50 -7.79 1.01
C GLY A 368 -12.03 -7.94 1.08
N VAL A 369 -12.45 -8.98 1.81
CA VAL A 369 -13.73 -8.99 2.51
C VAL A 369 -13.65 -7.90 3.58
N SER A 370 -14.15 -6.70 3.26
CA SER A 370 -14.60 -5.75 4.28
C SER A 370 -16.11 -5.78 4.27
N GLY A 371 -16.67 -6.38 5.32
CA GLY A 371 -18.07 -6.74 5.41
C GLY A 371 -19.01 -5.55 5.50
N THR A 372 -20.12 -5.65 4.78
CA THR A 372 -21.42 -5.17 5.29
C THR A 372 -22.46 -6.26 5.06
N LEU A 373 -22.85 -6.89 6.17
CA LEU A 373 -24.06 -7.71 6.26
C LEU A 373 -25.26 -6.77 6.13
N ALA A 374 -25.81 -6.64 4.92
CA ALA A 374 -27.17 -6.14 4.77
C ALA A 374 -28.13 -7.28 5.07
N VAL A 375 -28.64 -7.27 6.32
CA VAL A 375 -29.67 -8.18 6.81
C VAL A 375 -30.93 -8.06 5.94
N LEU A 376 -31.34 -9.18 5.36
CA LEU A 376 -32.68 -9.40 4.85
C LEU A 376 -33.69 -9.28 6.00
N GLN A 377 -34.57 -8.29 5.94
CA GLN A 377 -35.89 -8.41 6.54
C GLN A 377 -36.94 -8.19 5.46
N GLY A 378 -37.53 -9.29 5.01
CA GLY A 378 -38.80 -9.27 4.34
C GLY A 378 -39.90 -8.95 5.34
N VAL A 379 -40.80 -8.04 4.96
CA VAL A 379 -42.17 -8.02 5.45
C VAL A 379 -43.08 -8.03 4.23
N ARG A 380 -43.68 -9.20 3.97
CA ARG A 380 -44.89 -9.37 3.16
C ARG A 380 -46.10 -9.09 4.05
N GLY A 381 -47.11 -8.43 3.49
CA GLY A 381 -48.48 -8.35 4.04
C GLY A 381 -49.20 -7.12 3.45
N PHE A 382 -49.81 -7.24 2.27
CA PHE A 382 -51.26 -7.51 2.08
C PHE A 382 -52.18 -6.50 2.79
N ALA A 383 -52.58 -5.46 2.05
CA ALA A 383 -53.97 -5.02 1.81
C ALA A 383 -53.95 -3.85 0.81
#